data_AF-C4Z2P1-F1
#
_entry.id   AF-C4Z2P1-F1
#
_cell.length_a   1.000
_cell.length_b   1.000
_cell.length_c   1.000
_cell.angle_alpha   90.00
_cell.angle_beta   90.00
_cell.angle_gamma   90.00
#
_symmetry.space_group_name_H-M   'P 1'
#
loop_
_entity.id
_entity.type
_entity.pdbx_description
1 polymer ?
#
loop_
_entity_poly.entity_id
_entity_poly.type
_entity_poly.pdbx_seq_one_letter_code
_entity_poly.pdbx_strand_id
1 'polypeptide(L)'
;MILDNNVYDMSENMIIEYANKLADAIECNQLLEEYNSGQLTYEYLIAMFLATQAMENGDKLYNYCYDAVIACGKRNIDFKLKQNKKIKVAFLPISAAEWPAEYIYRKLETDTRFEPEVIPVPLIGRPKKERGKVYMQTYDFFANGNYNVKKVYNAETEEIVGWEDIGGMPDIVVHVTPWYLNIAKDYQVGQYPLHVLNVYISYGVTLGNSIDGTYAEKCLYNKEFVNIMWKVYTETTTNYECYKKYQVLKAKNVINSGYIKMDYFVEKHQYSDDYIRKIWPFPSGSDIKGYKRVLITPHFSVGNTNILSFSTFDKNMYFYIYLAKKYRDNVSFIFKPHPNLRNGLIENGCMKSVDEYEAYLDEFRKLPNASVCEEGDYLALFDTSDGIINDSISFIGEYLYVDKPMLFLERPEQCFDELGRTLIKAHYKACGEDYMGIDNFVNDVVINENDYMKQQREEIFSEELDYYSKNGIKASEYVYKDIVDGVFRL
;
A
#
# COMPACT_ATOMS: atom_id res chain seq x y z
N MET A 1 -26.87 8.35 -0.22
CA MET A 1 -27.21 7.71 1.08
C MET A 1 -26.27 8.27 2.15
N ILE A 2 -26.68 8.36 3.42
CA ILE A 2 -25.74 8.75 4.50
C ILE A 2 -24.69 7.64 4.66
N LEU A 3 -23.42 8.02 4.77
CA LEU A 3 -22.31 7.09 4.99
C LEU A 3 -22.49 6.31 6.30
N ASP A 4 -22.57 4.99 6.20
CA ASP A 4 -22.44 4.10 7.36
C ASP A 4 -20.97 3.99 7.76
N ASN A 5 -20.67 4.31 9.02
CA ASN A 5 -19.30 4.32 9.53
C ASN A 5 -18.92 3.04 10.29
N ASN A 6 -19.77 2.01 10.29
CA ASN A 6 -19.51 0.76 10.99
C ASN A 6 -18.79 -0.25 10.11
N VAL A 7 -17.74 -0.87 10.65
CA VAL A 7 -17.15 -2.08 10.08
C VAL A 7 -18.10 -3.24 10.36
N TYR A 8 -18.40 -4.02 9.33
CA TYR A 8 -19.33 -5.14 9.41
C TYR A 8 -18.61 -6.46 9.13
N ASP A 9 -18.65 -7.37 10.09
CA ASP A 9 -18.17 -8.74 9.94
C ASP A 9 -19.36 -9.70 9.79
N MET A 10 -19.18 -10.72 8.94
CA MET A 10 -20.19 -11.73 8.69
C MET A 10 -20.36 -12.64 9.91
N SER A 11 -21.61 -12.85 10.36
CA SER A 11 -21.89 -13.81 11.44
C SER A 11 -21.73 -15.27 10.96
N GLU A 12 -21.50 -16.21 11.87
CA GLU A 12 -21.39 -17.65 11.55
C GLU A 12 -22.61 -18.17 10.78
N ASN A 13 -23.82 -17.76 11.18
CA ASN A 13 -25.06 -18.16 10.49
C ASN A 13 -25.09 -17.65 9.04
N MET A 14 -24.63 -16.42 8.81
CA MET A 14 -24.55 -15.85 7.45
C MET A 14 -23.48 -16.53 6.62
N ILE A 15 -22.32 -16.86 7.22
CA ILE A 15 -21.26 -17.61 6.55
C ILE A 15 -21.82 -18.94 6.03
N ILE A 16 -22.55 -19.69 6.86
CA ILE A 16 -23.15 -20.98 6.47
C ILE A 16 -24.23 -20.78 5.41
N GLU A 17 -25.15 -19.83 5.60
CA GLU A 17 -26.24 -19.57 4.67
C GLU A 17 -25.72 -19.18 3.28
N TYR A 18 -24.78 -18.25 3.22
CA TYR A 18 -24.26 -17.73 1.96
C TYR A 18 -23.36 -18.75 1.25
N ALA A 19 -22.55 -19.51 1.99
CA ALA A 19 -21.77 -20.60 1.40
C ALA A 19 -22.69 -21.66 0.76
N ASN A 20 -23.75 -22.08 1.45
CA ASN A 20 -24.71 -23.05 0.90
C ASN A 20 -25.41 -22.52 -0.36
N LYS A 21 -25.88 -21.25 -0.33
CA LYS A 21 -26.50 -20.62 -1.51
C LYS A 21 -25.55 -20.55 -2.71
N LEU A 22 -24.26 -20.29 -2.49
CA LEU A 22 -23.29 -20.28 -3.58
C LEU A 22 -23.08 -21.69 -4.15
N ALA A 23 -22.95 -22.69 -3.29
CA ALA A 23 -22.81 -24.09 -3.71
C ALA A 23 -24.01 -24.52 -4.56
N ASP A 24 -25.23 -24.29 -4.07
CA ASP A 24 -26.47 -24.60 -4.79
C ASP A 24 -26.54 -23.91 -6.15
N ALA A 25 -26.18 -22.62 -6.20
CA ALA A 25 -26.18 -21.85 -7.45
C ALA A 25 -25.18 -22.41 -8.48
N ILE A 26 -24.01 -22.87 -8.03
CA ILE A 26 -23.01 -23.48 -8.90
C ILE A 26 -23.48 -24.85 -9.38
N GLU A 27 -24.02 -25.69 -8.50
CA GLU A 27 -24.54 -27.03 -8.85
C GLU A 27 -25.71 -26.95 -9.85
N CYS A 28 -26.58 -25.95 -9.69
CA CYS A 28 -27.67 -25.68 -10.60
C CYS A 28 -27.26 -24.88 -11.85
N ASN A 29 -25.96 -24.67 -12.11
CA ASN A 29 -25.45 -23.92 -13.26
C ASN A 29 -25.96 -22.46 -13.38
N GLN A 30 -26.41 -21.85 -12.29
CA GLN A 30 -27.02 -20.52 -12.31
C GLN A 30 -26.01 -19.41 -12.66
N LEU A 31 -24.70 -19.65 -12.46
CA LEU A 31 -23.65 -18.73 -12.88
C LEU A 31 -23.39 -18.73 -14.40
N LEU A 32 -23.97 -19.68 -15.15
CA LEU A 32 -23.91 -19.72 -16.61
C LEU A 32 -25.04 -18.92 -17.27
N GLU A 33 -26.13 -18.66 -16.55
CA GLU A 33 -27.30 -17.95 -17.08
C GLU A 33 -27.12 -16.43 -16.94
N GLU A 34 -27.37 -15.68 -18.02
CA GLU A 34 -27.22 -14.21 -18.08
C GLU A 34 -28.05 -13.46 -17.02
N TYR A 35 -29.11 -14.09 -16.48
CA TYR A 35 -30.13 -13.42 -15.67
C TYR A 35 -29.86 -13.45 -14.15
N ASN A 36 -28.97 -14.31 -13.65
CA ASN A 36 -28.74 -14.49 -12.20
C ASN A 36 -27.43 -13.87 -11.68
N SER A 37 -26.58 -13.33 -12.55
CA SER A 37 -25.26 -12.82 -12.17
C SER A 37 -25.31 -11.59 -11.25
N GLY A 38 -26.44 -10.88 -11.17
CA GLY A 38 -26.65 -9.75 -10.27
C GLY A 38 -27.24 -10.09 -8.89
N GLN A 39 -27.68 -11.33 -8.64
CA GLN A 39 -28.27 -11.73 -7.35
C GLN A 39 -27.23 -12.22 -6.34
N LEU A 40 -26.13 -12.78 -6.84
CA LEU A 40 -25.01 -13.24 -6.03
C LEU A 40 -23.87 -12.24 -6.08
N THR A 41 -23.27 -11.97 -4.93
CA THR A 41 -22.15 -11.05 -4.78
C THR A 41 -20.91 -11.77 -4.26
N TYR A 42 -19.77 -11.09 -4.28
CA TYR A 42 -18.52 -11.60 -3.72
C TYR A 42 -18.60 -11.90 -2.21
N GLU A 43 -19.58 -11.36 -1.47
CA GLU A 43 -19.86 -11.75 -0.09
C GLU A 43 -20.14 -13.25 0.04
N TYR A 44 -20.77 -13.87 -0.97
CA TYR A 44 -21.02 -15.31 -1.01
C TYR A 44 -19.71 -16.11 -1.20
N LEU A 45 -18.78 -15.60 -2.01
CA LEU A 45 -17.47 -16.24 -2.18
C LEU A 45 -16.58 -16.07 -0.93
N ILE A 46 -16.67 -14.92 -0.25
CA ILE A 46 -16.04 -14.71 1.06
C ILE A 46 -16.62 -15.70 2.09
N ALA A 47 -17.93 -15.87 2.15
CA ALA A 47 -18.58 -16.84 3.01
C ALA A 47 -18.08 -18.27 2.73
N MET A 48 -18.00 -18.66 1.45
CA MET A 48 -17.45 -19.96 1.03
C MET A 48 -15.98 -20.14 1.46
N PHE A 49 -15.14 -19.10 1.33
CA PHE A 49 -13.76 -19.12 1.82
C PHE A 49 -13.70 -19.40 3.32
N LEU A 50 -14.48 -18.66 4.11
CA LEU A 50 -14.50 -18.76 5.57
C LEU A 50 -15.05 -20.12 6.03
N ALA A 51 -16.16 -20.59 5.44
CA ALA A 51 -16.78 -21.86 5.79
C ALA A 51 -15.84 -23.05 5.54
N THR A 52 -15.13 -23.03 4.41
CA THR A 52 -14.25 -24.14 3.99
C THR A 52 -12.96 -24.24 4.79
N GLN A 53 -12.53 -23.20 5.51
CA GLN A 53 -11.33 -23.25 6.36
C GLN A 53 -11.40 -24.34 7.45
N ALA A 54 -12.61 -24.65 7.92
CA ALA A 54 -12.84 -25.63 8.99
C ALA A 54 -13.13 -27.05 8.45
N MET A 55 -13.17 -27.24 7.13
CA MET A 55 -13.59 -28.49 6.50
C MET A 55 -12.40 -29.36 6.06
N GLU A 56 -12.54 -30.68 6.19
CA GLU A 56 -11.59 -31.62 5.58
C GLU A 56 -11.70 -31.52 4.04
N ASN A 57 -10.58 -31.27 3.35
CA ASN A 57 -10.53 -30.97 1.91
C ASN A 57 -11.34 -29.71 1.48
N GLY A 58 -11.60 -28.78 2.41
CA GLY A 58 -12.32 -27.54 2.10
C GLY A 58 -11.64 -26.68 1.04
N ASP A 59 -10.31 -26.75 0.94
CA ASP A 59 -9.51 -26.09 -0.10
C ASP A 59 -9.92 -26.50 -1.52
N LYS A 60 -10.25 -27.78 -1.74
CA LYS A 60 -10.71 -28.28 -3.05
C LYS A 60 -12.08 -27.73 -3.41
N LEU A 61 -13.01 -27.73 -2.44
CA LEU A 61 -14.34 -27.16 -2.63
C LEU A 61 -14.24 -25.66 -2.92
N TYR A 62 -13.42 -24.94 -2.16
CA TYR A 62 -13.19 -23.52 -2.39
C TYR A 62 -12.61 -23.24 -3.77
N ASN A 63 -11.60 -24.00 -4.19
CA ASN A 63 -10.99 -23.86 -5.53
C ASN A 63 -12.02 -24.07 -6.64
N TYR A 64 -12.92 -25.05 -6.51
CA TYR A 64 -14.00 -25.29 -7.47
C TYR A 64 -14.96 -24.11 -7.54
N CYS A 65 -15.41 -23.59 -6.39
CA CYS A 65 -16.29 -22.43 -6.34
C CYS A 65 -15.62 -21.15 -6.88
N TYR A 66 -14.36 -20.93 -6.53
CA TYR A 66 -13.53 -19.84 -7.03
C TYR A 66 -13.46 -19.87 -8.57
N ASP A 67 -13.13 -21.03 -9.17
CA ASP A 67 -13.03 -21.16 -10.63
C ASP A 67 -14.36 -20.85 -11.32
N ALA A 68 -15.49 -21.29 -10.74
CA ALA A 68 -16.82 -21.00 -11.27
C ALA A 68 -17.14 -19.49 -11.25
N VAL A 69 -16.78 -18.79 -10.17
CA VAL A 69 -16.94 -17.33 -10.04
C VAL A 69 -16.07 -16.58 -11.05
N ILE A 70 -14.77 -16.91 -11.14
CA ILE A 70 -13.87 -16.25 -12.08
C ILE A 70 -14.32 -16.50 -13.52
N ALA A 71 -14.81 -17.70 -13.84
CA ALA A 71 -15.37 -17.99 -15.15
C ALA A 71 -16.64 -17.17 -15.44
N CYS A 72 -17.46 -16.85 -14.44
CA CYS A 72 -18.62 -15.95 -14.58
C CYS A 72 -18.18 -14.55 -15.03
N GLY A 73 -17.21 -13.95 -14.34
CA GLY A 73 -16.68 -12.65 -14.72
C GLY A 73 -16.05 -12.62 -16.12
N LYS A 74 -15.26 -13.65 -16.46
CA LYS A 74 -14.66 -13.77 -17.80
C LYS A 74 -15.72 -13.86 -18.91
N ARG A 75 -16.79 -14.64 -18.71
CA ARG A 75 -17.90 -14.71 -19.68
C ARG A 75 -18.60 -13.36 -19.88
N ASN A 76 -18.77 -12.56 -18.82
CA ASN A 76 -19.34 -11.22 -18.94
C ASN A 76 -18.45 -10.31 -19.81
N ILE A 77 -17.13 -10.37 -19.63
CA ILE A 77 -16.17 -9.66 -20.49
C ILE A 77 -16.32 -10.12 -21.95
N ASP A 78 -16.32 -11.43 -22.21
CA ASP A 78 -16.48 -11.98 -23.56
C ASP A 78 -17.79 -11.51 -24.23
N PHE A 79 -18.88 -11.48 -23.47
CA PHE A 79 -20.17 -11.01 -23.96
C PHE A 79 -20.14 -9.53 -24.33
N LYS A 80 -19.54 -8.68 -23.49
CA LYS A 80 -19.32 -7.25 -23.79
C LYS A 80 -18.50 -7.07 -25.06
N LEU A 81 -17.39 -7.81 -25.20
CA LEU A 81 -16.52 -7.74 -26.37
C LEU A 81 -17.24 -8.16 -27.65
N LYS A 82 -18.03 -9.25 -27.62
CA LYS A 82 -18.85 -9.70 -28.77
C LYS A 82 -19.88 -8.65 -29.21
N GLN A 83 -20.32 -7.78 -28.31
CA GLN A 83 -21.23 -6.68 -28.60
C GLN A 83 -20.51 -5.37 -28.95
N ASN A 84 -19.18 -5.39 -29.11
CA ASN A 84 -18.36 -4.19 -29.29
C ASN A 84 -18.58 -3.12 -28.20
N LYS A 85 -18.93 -3.55 -26.98
CA LYS A 85 -19.02 -2.67 -25.82
C LYS A 85 -17.64 -2.50 -25.20
N LYS A 86 -17.36 -1.30 -24.70
CA LYS A 86 -16.15 -1.02 -23.92
C LYS A 86 -16.19 -1.76 -22.59
N ILE A 87 -15.01 -2.15 -22.11
CA ILE A 87 -14.82 -2.72 -20.77
C ILE A 87 -14.60 -1.57 -19.79
N LYS A 88 -15.52 -1.41 -18.82
CA LYS A 88 -15.44 -0.37 -17.80
C LYS A 88 -14.50 -0.82 -16.68
N VAL A 89 -13.47 -0.02 -16.39
CA VAL A 89 -12.45 -0.34 -15.37
C VAL A 89 -12.42 0.73 -14.29
N ALA A 90 -12.75 0.37 -13.06
CA ALA A 90 -12.72 1.31 -11.92
C ALA A 90 -11.47 1.08 -11.06
N PHE A 91 -10.76 2.16 -10.73
CA PHE A 91 -9.66 2.15 -9.77
C PHE A 91 -10.12 2.76 -8.44
N LEU A 92 -9.84 2.09 -7.31
CA LEU A 92 -10.35 2.48 -5.98
C LEU A 92 -9.25 2.94 -5.00
N PRO A 93 -8.67 4.15 -5.17
CA PRO A 93 -7.73 4.69 -4.21
C PRO A 93 -8.44 5.24 -2.95
N ILE A 94 -7.82 5.04 -1.79
CA ILE A 94 -8.23 5.69 -0.52
C ILE A 94 -7.36 6.91 -0.17
N SER A 95 -6.24 7.06 -0.88
CA SER A 95 -5.27 8.15 -0.74
C SER A 95 -4.49 8.32 -2.04
N ALA A 96 -4.14 9.55 -2.41
CA ALA A 96 -3.22 9.81 -3.51
C ALA A 96 -1.82 9.21 -3.27
N ALA A 97 -1.39 9.09 -2.00
CA ALA A 97 -0.07 8.55 -1.64
C ALA A 97 0.06 7.03 -1.90
N GLU A 98 -1.07 6.34 -2.08
CA GLU A 98 -1.10 4.91 -2.37
C GLU A 98 -1.12 4.60 -3.87
N TRP A 99 -1.31 5.61 -4.74
CA TRP A 99 -1.59 5.44 -6.17
C TRP A 99 -0.42 4.83 -6.95
N PRO A 100 -0.41 3.51 -7.25
CA PRO A 100 0.69 2.87 -7.95
C PRO A 100 0.40 2.70 -9.45
N ALA A 101 -0.82 2.99 -9.90
CA ALA A 101 -1.35 2.47 -11.15
C ALA A 101 -1.48 3.52 -12.27
N GLU A 102 -0.78 4.66 -12.15
CA GLU A 102 -0.85 5.75 -13.16
C GLU A 102 -0.56 5.24 -14.56
N TYR A 103 0.55 4.52 -14.76
CA TYR A 103 0.93 3.99 -16.07
C TYR A 103 -0.17 3.10 -16.66
N ILE A 104 -0.76 2.22 -15.84
CA ILE A 104 -1.82 1.28 -16.26
C ILE A 104 -3.06 2.08 -16.67
N TYR A 105 -3.49 3.03 -15.84
CA TYR A 105 -4.63 3.91 -16.13
C TYR A 105 -4.46 4.60 -17.48
N ARG A 106 -3.29 5.23 -17.72
CA ARG A 106 -3.02 5.96 -18.98
C ARG A 106 -3.01 5.05 -20.19
N LYS A 107 -2.48 3.83 -20.08
CA LYS A 107 -2.52 2.86 -21.18
C LYS A 107 -3.94 2.43 -21.51
N LEU A 108 -4.77 2.17 -20.49
CA LEU A 108 -6.20 1.86 -20.68
C LEU A 108 -6.96 3.06 -21.27
N GLU A 109 -6.62 4.29 -20.87
CA GLU A 109 -7.25 5.52 -21.37
C GLU A 109 -7.03 5.70 -22.89
N THR A 110 -5.86 5.31 -23.38
CA THR A 110 -5.54 5.36 -24.82
C THR A 110 -6.08 4.18 -25.64
N ASP A 111 -6.53 3.12 -24.97
CA ASP A 111 -7.04 1.92 -25.63
C ASP A 111 -8.57 2.01 -25.78
N THR A 112 -9.05 2.11 -27.03
CA THR A 112 -10.47 2.35 -27.33
C THR A 112 -11.41 1.25 -26.86
N ARG A 113 -10.89 0.09 -26.46
CA ARG A 113 -11.65 -1.04 -25.93
C ARG A 113 -12.00 -0.88 -24.45
N PHE A 114 -11.35 0.05 -23.74
CA PHE A 114 -11.56 0.29 -22.32
C PHE A 114 -12.18 1.66 -22.04
N GLU A 115 -12.75 1.77 -20.85
CA GLU A 115 -13.22 3.02 -20.24
C GLU A 115 -12.76 3.05 -18.78
N PRO A 116 -11.54 3.56 -18.49
CA PRO A 116 -11.04 3.62 -17.14
C PRO A 116 -11.57 4.85 -16.39
N GLU A 117 -11.89 4.67 -15.11
CA GLU A 117 -12.28 5.72 -14.17
C GLU A 117 -11.59 5.55 -12.83
N VAL A 118 -11.38 6.67 -12.12
CA VAL A 118 -10.83 6.68 -10.76
C VAL A 118 -11.95 7.06 -9.80
N ILE A 119 -12.12 6.28 -8.74
CA ILE A 119 -13.17 6.49 -7.76
C ILE A 119 -12.52 6.52 -6.38
N PRO A 120 -12.09 7.71 -5.91
CA PRO A 120 -11.62 7.86 -4.55
C PRO A 120 -12.71 7.44 -3.55
N VAL A 121 -12.37 6.63 -2.55
CA VAL A 121 -13.35 6.15 -1.56
C VAL A 121 -12.95 6.59 -0.15
N PRO A 122 -13.86 7.15 0.67
CA PRO A 122 -13.52 7.58 2.02
C PRO A 122 -13.32 6.39 2.97
N LEU A 123 -12.34 6.52 3.89
CA LEU A 123 -12.17 5.60 5.01
C LEU A 123 -13.18 5.89 6.13
N ILE A 124 -13.95 4.88 6.52
CA ILE A 124 -15.03 5.03 7.52
C ILE A 124 -14.53 5.18 8.96
N GLY A 125 -13.35 4.62 9.28
CA GLY A 125 -12.76 4.68 10.62
C GLY A 125 -12.17 6.04 11.01
N ARG A 126 -12.07 7.00 10.08
CA ARG A 126 -11.51 8.34 10.36
C ARG A 126 -12.55 9.29 10.98
N PRO A 127 -12.17 10.21 11.87
CA PRO A 127 -13.05 11.30 12.28
C PRO A 127 -13.53 12.13 11.06
N LYS A 128 -14.79 12.59 11.07
CA LYS A 128 -15.43 13.32 9.94
C LYS A 128 -14.52 14.36 9.29
N LYS A 129 -13.90 15.23 10.09
CA LYS A 129 -13.03 16.31 9.60
C LYS A 129 -11.81 15.77 8.83
N GLU A 130 -11.17 14.73 9.35
CA GLU A 130 -10.00 14.10 8.72
C GLU A 130 -10.39 13.30 7.47
N ARG A 131 -11.49 12.53 7.55
CA ARG A 131 -12.06 11.82 6.39
C ARG A 131 -12.36 12.79 5.24
N GLY A 132 -13.05 13.89 5.52
CA GLY A 132 -13.35 14.93 4.53
C GLY A 132 -12.10 15.56 3.92
N LYS A 133 -11.10 15.89 4.75
CA LYS A 133 -9.82 16.43 4.29
C LYS A 133 -9.12 15.48 3.32
N VAL A 134 -8.87 14.23 3.73
CA VAL A 134 -8.10 13.27 2.92
C VAL A 134 -8.85 12.88 1.65
N TYR A 135 -10.16 12.70 1.73
CA TYR A 135 -10.98 12.43 0.55
C TYR A 135 -10.87 13.57 -0.47
N MET A 136 -11.04 14.82 -0.05
CA MET A 136 -10.96 15.97 -0.95
C MET A 136 -9.57 16.12 -1.56
N GLN A 137 -8.51 15.96 -0.78
CA GLN A 137 -7.14 15.97 -1.30
C GLN A 137 -6.92 14.89 -2.37
N THR A 138 -7.43 13.68 -2.13
CA THR A 138 -7.33 12.57 -3.07
C THR A 138 -8.13 12.85 -4.35
N TYR A 139 -9.36 13.34 -4.22
CA TYR A 139 -10.19 13.73 -5.36
C TYR A 139 -9.52 14.84 -6.18
N ASP A 140 -9.03 15.90 -5.53
CA ASP A 140 -8.39 17.04 -6.20
C ASP A 140 -7.10 16.63 -6.90
N PHE A 141 -6.31 15.68 -6.34
CA PHE A 141 -5.15 15.11 -7.00
C PHE A 141 -5.51 14.51 -8.37
N PHE A 142 -6.53 13.66 -8.42
CA PHE A 142 -6.97 13.03 -9.68
C PHE A 142 -7.67 14.02 -10.62
N ALA A 143 -8.46 14.95 -10.09
CA ALA A 143 -9.11 15.98 -10.89
C ALA A 143 -8.08 16.88 -11.59
N ASN A 144 -7.07 17.35 -10.84
CA ASN A 144 -5.99 18.18 -11.37
C ASN A 144 -5.06 17.39 -12.31
N GLY A 145 -4.96 16.07 -12.12
CA GLY A 145 -4.21 15.18 -12.99
C GLY A 145 -4.93 14.82 -14.30
N ASN A 146 -6.07 15.41 -14.63
CA ASN A 146 -6.88 15.05 -15.81
C ASN A 146 -7.22 13.55 -15.86
N TYR A 147 -7.59 12.97 -14.72
CA TYR A 147 -8.19 11.64 -14.68
C TYR A 147 -9.71 11.77 -14.86
N ASN A 148 -10.36 10.75 -15.43
CA ASN A 148 -11.81 10.55 -15.34
C ASN A 148 -12.18 10.13 -13.91
N VAL A 149 -12.16 11.11 -13.00
CA VAL A 149 -12.44 10.91 -11.57
C VAL A 149 -13.92 11.10 -11.26
N LYS A 150 -14.50 10.21 -10.44
CA LYS A 150 -15.87 10.34 -9.94
C LYS A 150 -15.87 10.84 -8.50
N LYS A 151 -16.62 11.91 -8.25
CA LYS A 151 -16.83 12.42 -6.88
C LYS A 151 -17.99 11.66 -6.24
N VAL A 152 -17.68 10.79 -5.28
CA VAL A 152 -18.67 9.92 -4.66
C VAL A 152 -19.08 10.29 -3.24
N TYR A 153 -18.29 11.10 -2.54
CA TYR A 153 -18.54 11.49 -1.15
C TYR A 153 -18.66 13.01 -0.99
N ASN A 154 -19.62 13.43 -0.16
CA ASN A 154 -19.80 14.81 0.28
C ASN A 154 -19.32 14.95 1.74
N ALA A 155 -18.25 15.70 1.95
CA ALA A 155 -17.65 15.90 3.28
C ALA A 155 -18.53 16.70 4.26
N GLU A 156 -19.46 17.51 3.76
CA GLU A 156 -20.36 18.32 4.57
C GLU A 156 -21.55 17.48 5.07
N THR A 157 -22.26 16.84 4.13
CA THR A 157 -23.47 16.05 4.40
C THR A 157 -23.19 14.62 4.83
N GLU A 158 -21.96 14.13 4.61
CA GLU A 158 -21.57 12.72 4.73
C GLU A 158 -22.35 11.77 3.82
N GLU A 159 -22.94 12.31 2.76
CA GLU A 159 -23.61 11.49 1.77
C GLU A 159 -22.61 10.83 0.82
N ILE A 160 -22.92 9.59 0.47
CA ILE A 160 -22.25 8.82 -0.56
C ILE A 160 -23.23 8.50 -1.71
N VAL A 161 -22.73 8.55 -2.94
CA VAL A 161 -23.45 8.13 -4.15
C VAL A 161 -23.05 6.71 -4.52
N GLY A 162 -24.00 5.93 -5.06
CA GLY A 162 -23.76 4.54 -5.45
C GLY A 162 -23.28 4.42 -6.90
N TRP A 163 -23.00 3.18 -7.32
CA TRP A 163 -22.53 2.86 -8.68
C TRP A 163 -23.48 3.34 -9.78
N GLU A 164 -24.80 3.20 -9.60
CA GLU A 164 -25.79 3.62 -10.59
C GLU A 164 -25.73 5.12 -10.90
N ASP A 165 -25.45 5.95 -9.88
CA ASP A 165 -25.34 7.41 -10.02
C ASP A 165 -24.07 7.85 -10.76
N ILE A 166 -23.07 6.97 -10.85
CA ILE A 166 -21.77 7.24 -11.51
C ILE A 166 -21.58 6.41 -12.79
N GLY A 167 -22.68 5.94 -13.38
CA GLY A 167 -22.67 5.25 -14.67
C GLY A 167 -22.60 3.73 -14.57
N GLY A 168 -23.09 3.15 -13.46
CA GLY A 168 -23.28 1.72 -13.25
C GLY A 168 -22.03 0.95 -12.81
N MET A 169 -22.25 -0.32 -12.46
CA MET A 169 -21.21 -1.25 -12.02
C MET A 169 -20.14 -1.46 -13.11
N PRO A 170 -18.84 -1.38 -12.77
CA PRO A 170 -17.74 -1.67 -13.69
C PRO A 170 -17.64 -3.17 -14.02
N ASP A 171 -16.92 -3.47 -15.10
CA ASP A 171 -16.61 -4.85 -15.48
C ASP A 171 -15.35 -5.37 -14.77
N ILE A 172 -14.41 -4.47 -14.46
CA ILE A 172 -13.19 -4.75 -13.71
C ILE A 172 -13.01 -3.70 -12.62
N VAL A 173 -12.69 -4.12 -11.39
CA VAL A 173 -12.30 -3.24 -10.29
C VAL A 173 -10.85 -3.50 -9.90
N VAL A 174 -10.02 -2.45 -9.92
CA VAL A 174 -8.64 -2.46 -9.46
C VAL A 174 -8.59 -1.87 -8.05
N HIS A 175 -8.32 -2.74 -7.09
CA HIS A 175 -8.09 -2.41 -5.70
C HIS A 175 -6.61 -2.09 -5.49
N VAL A 176 -6.32 -0.94 -4.86
CA VAL A 176 -4.95 -0.60 -4.48
C VAL A 176 -4.62 -0.97 -3.03
N THR A 177 -5.63 -1.35 -2.25
CA THR A 177 -5.52 -1.56 -0.80
C THR A 177 -6.34 -2.78 -0.37
N PRO A 178 -5.86 -3.61 0.57
CA PRO A 178 -6.59 -4.78 1.06
C PRO A 178 -7.60 -4.44 2.15
N TRP A 179 -7.66 -3.17 2.59
CA TRP A 179 -8.50 -2.69 3.70
C TRP A 179 -9.95 -2.44 3.30
N TYR A 180 -10.55 -3.33 2.49
CA TYR A 180 -11.86 -3.10 1.87
C TYR A 180 -13.00 -2.93 2.90
N LEU A 181 -12.92 -3.54 4.09
CA LEU A 181 -13.93 -3.33 5.13
C LEU A 181 -13.89 -1.93 5.76
N ASN A 182 -12.81 -1.18 5.54
CA ASN A 182 -12.61 0.16 6.08
C ASN A 182 -12.99 1.27 5.10
N ILE A 183 -13.52 0.92 3.92
CA ILE A 183 -14.09 1.89 2.97
C ILE A 183 -15.62 1.83 3.01
N ALA A 184 -16.25 2.82 2.38
CA ALA A 184 -17.71 2.89 2.33
C ALA A 184 -18.37 1.64 1.73
N LYS A 185 -19.49 1.20 2.34
CA LYS A 185 -20.13 -0.09 2.10
C LYS A 185 -20.40 -0.41 0.63
N ASP A 186 -20.97 0.52 -0.14
CA ASP A 186 -21.31 0.33 -1.56
C ASP A 186 -20.09 0.03 -2.45
N TYR A 187 -18.91 0.42 -1.99
CA TYR A 187 -17.63 0.22 -2.69
C TYR A 187 -16.83 -0.94 -2.09
N GLN A 188 -17.36 -1.69 -1.13
CA GLN A 188 -16.69 -2.88 -0.60
C GLN A 188 -16.82 -4.03 -1.59
N VAL A 189 -15.72 -4.74 -1.86
CA VAL A 189 -15.69 -5.84 -2.84
C VAL A 189 -16.77 -6.89 -2.62
N GLY A 190 -17.13 -7.18 -1.36
CA GLY A 190 -18.21 -8.11 -1.02
C GLY A 190 -19.57 -7.73 -1.62
N GLN A 191 -19.83 -6.46 -1.89
CA GLN A 191 -21.10 -5.99 -2.47
C GLN A 191 -21.16 -6.14 -4.00
N TYR A 192 -20.04 -6.48 -4.66
CA TYR A 192 -20.01 -6.54 -6.11
C TYR A 192 -20.65 -7.83 -6.62
N PRO A 193 -21.42 -7.77 -7.72
CA PRO A 193 -21.87 -8.96 -8.42
C PRO A 193 -20.71 -9.88 -8.82
N LEU A 194 -20.93 -11.20 -8.84
CA LEU A 194 -19.90 -12.18 -9.19
C LEU A 194 -19.36 -12.08 -10.63
N HIS A 195 -20.03 -11.32 -11.49
CA HIS A 195 -19.57 -11.06 -12.86
C HIS A 195 -18.54 -9.93 -12.98
N VAL A 196 -18.21 -9.24 -11.89
CA VAL A 196 -17.18 -8.19 -11.85
C VAL A 196 -15.82 -8.83 -11.56
N LEU A 197 -14.83 -8.64 -12.43
CA LEU A 197 -13.48 -9.16 -12.15
C LEU A 197 -12.73 -8.21 -11.22
N ASN A 198 -12.13 -8.75 -10.16
CA ASN A 198 -11.41 -7.96 -9.16
C ASN A 198 -9.90 -8.18 -9.26
N VAL A 199 -9.14 -7.10 -9.32
CA VAL A 199 -7.67 -7.11 -9.42
C VAL A 199 -7.10 -6.39 -8.21
N TYR A 200 -6.07 -6.96 -7.59
CA TYR A 200 -5.33 -6.32 -6.51
C TYR A 200 -3.91 -5.96 -6.96
N ILE A 201 -3.60 -4.67 -6.86
CA ILE A 201 -2.24 -4.12 -7.00
C ILE A 201 -1.88 -3.55 -5.64
N SER A 202 -0.88 -4.10 -4.96
CA SER A 202 -0.49 -3.58 -3.65
C SER A 202 0.06 -2.15 -3.73
N TYR A 203 -0.29 -1.32 -2.75
CA TYR A 203 0.33 0.00 -2.55
C TYR A 203 1.71 -0.06 -1.87
N GLY A 204 2.06 -1.23 -1.31
CA GLY A 204 3.17 -1.39 -0.38
C GLY A 204 3.71 -2.82 -0.32
N VAL A 205 5.02 -2.97 -0.15
CA VAL A 205 5.61 -4.25 0.27
C VAL A 205 5.44 -4.43 1.77
N THR A 206 4.94 -5.59 2.21
CA THR A 206 4.83 -5.89 3.64
C THR A 206 5.95 -6.82 4.05
N LEU A 207 6.67 -6.47 5.12
CA LEU A 207 7.89 -7.14 5.59
C LEU A 207 7.78 -7.64 7.04
N GLY A 208 6.58 -7.52 7.61
CA GLY A 208 6.34 -7.59 9.05
C GLY A 208 5.55 -8.78 9.45
N ASN A 209 5.77 -9.18 10.70
CA ASN A 209 4.97 -10.18 11.34
C ASN A 209 4.58 -9.74 12.76
N SER A 210 3.58 -10.41 13.30
CA SER A 210 3.21 -10.29 14.72
C SER A 210 4.18 -11.10 15.57
N ILE A 211 4.18 -10.82 16.88
CA ILE A 211 4.98 -11.55 17.88
C ILE A 211 4.67 -13.06 17.87
N ASP A 212 3.40 -13.43 17.64
CA ASP A 212 2.99 -14.83 17.52
C ASP A 212 3.32 -15.48 16.16
N GLY A 213 3.88 -14.71 15.23
CA GLY A 213 4.29 -15.17 13.91
C GLY A 213 3.15 -15.38 12.91
N THR A 214 1.90 -15.05 13.23
CA THR A 214 0.73 -15.41 12.41
C THR A 214 0.19 -14.31 11.50
N TYR A 215 0.59 -13.04 11.69
CA TYR A 215 0.09 -11.92 10.91
C TYR A 215 0.37 -12.09 9.41
N ALA A 216 1.59 -12.46 9.04
CA ALA A 216 1.96 -12.58 7.63
C ALA A 216 1.10 -13.62 6.90
N GLU A 217 0.89 -14.78 7.52
CA GLU A 217 0.02 -15.83 6.99
C GLU A 217 -1.45 -15.38 6.92
N LYS A 218 -2.02 -14.94 8.04
CA LYS A 218 -3.48 -14.73 8.16
C LYS A 218 -3.96 -13.41 7.57
N CYS A 219 -3.16 -12.36 7.68
CA CYS A 219 -3.54 -11.00 7.32
C CYS A 219 -2.99 -10.55 5.96
N LEU A 220 -2.02 -11.27 5.38
CA LEU A 220 -1.44 -10.93 4.07
C LEU A 220 -1.65 -12.05 3.06
N TYR A 221 -1.01 -13.21 3.29
CA TYR A 221 -0.89 -14.25 2.27
C TYR A 221 -2.14 -15.11 2.11
N ASN A 222 -2.93 -15.29 3.18
CA ASN A 222 -4.18 -16.05 3.16
C ASN A 222 -5.39 -15.24 3.65
N LYS A 223 -5.35 -13.92 3.49
CA LYS A 223 -6.52 -13.07 3.75
C LYS A 223 -7.66 -13.41 2.78
N GLU A 224 -8.91 -13.31 3.22
CA GLU A 224 -10.08 -13.52 2.36
C GLU A 224 -10.03 -12.66 1.09
N PHE A 225 -9.58 -11.41 1.25
CA PHE A 225 -9.44 -10.44 0.17
C PHE A 225 -8.57 -10.95 -0.98
N VAL A 226 -7.40 -11.53 -0.73
CA VAL A 226 -6.52 -12.04 -1.80
C VAL A 226 -7.03 -13.35 -2.42
N ASN A 227 -7.87 -14.09 -1.71
CA ASN A 227 -8.45 -15.35 -2.19
C ASN A 227 -9.66 -15.14 -3.12
N ILE A 228 -10.27 -13.96 -3.13
CA ILE A 228 -11.40 -13.66 -4.03
C ILE A 228 -11.00 -12.92 -5.32
N MET A 229 -9.74 -12.51 -5.45
CA MET A 229 -9.28 -11.75 -6.62
C MET A 229 -9.15 -12.63 -7.85
N TRP A 230 -9.46 -12.08 -9.02
CA TRP A 230 -9.07 -12.64 -10.30
C TRP A 230 -7.54 -12.62 -10.48
N LYS A 231 -6.90 -11.51 -10.10
CA LYS A 231 -5.44 -11.34 -10.16
C LYS A 231 -4.92 -10.58 -8.94
N VAL A 232 -3.83 -11.07 -8.36
CA VAL A 232 -3.06 -10.42 -7.29
C VAL A 232 -1.64 -10.22 -7.79
N TYR A 233 -1.16 -8.98 -7.79
CA TYR A 233 0.22 -8.67 -8.18
C TYR A 233 1.09 -8.51 -6.94
N THR A 234 2.25 -9.16 -6.94
CA THR A 234 3.22 -9.12 -5.84
C THR A 234 4.61 -8.73 -6.33
N GLU A 235 5.40 -8.21 -5.40
CA GLU A 235 6.60 -7.42 -5.61
C GLU A 235 7.85 -8.28 -5.81
N THR A 236 7.92 -9.43 -5.12
CA THR A 236 9.14 -10.25 -5.06
C THR A 236 8.83 -11.74 -5.24
N THR A 237 9.86 -12.50 -5.62
CA THR A 237 9.77 -13.97 -5.68
C THR A 237 9.51 -14.57 -4.31
N THR A 238 10.10 -14.01 -3.25
CA THR A 238 9.90 -14.45 -1.87
C THR A 238 8.45 -14.28 -1.42
N ASN A 239 7.81 -13.14 -1.72
CA ASN A 239 6.39 -12.96 -1.45
C ASN A 239 5.52 -13.94 -2.26
N TYR A 240 5.85 -14.17 -3.54
CA TYR A 240 5.15 -15.15 -4.37
C TYR A 240 5.22 -16.58 -3.79
N GLU A 241 6.39 -17.02 -3.33
CA GLU A 241 6.51 -18.33 -2.69
C GLU A 241 5.77 -18.38 -1.34
N CYS A 242 5.68 -17.27 -0.61
CA CYS A 242 4.83 -17.17 0.59
C CYS A 242 3.33 -17.33 0.25
N TYR A 243 2.83 -16.67 -0.81
CA TYR A 243 1.46 -16.91 -1.29
C TYR A 243 1.25 -18.38 -1.64
N LYS A 244 2.17 -18.99 -2.39
CA LYS A 244 2.08 -20.41 -2.76
C LYS A 244 2.06 -21.33 -1.54
N LYS A 245 2.80 -20.99 -0.49
CA LYS A 245 2.85 -21.74 0.77
C LYS A 245 1.56 -21.61 1.57
N TYR A 246 1.13 -20.38 1.84
CA TYR A 246 0.12 -20.07 2.84
C TYR A 246 -1.29 -19.91 2.28
N GLN A 247 -1.46 -19.39 1.06
CA GLN A 247 -2.77 -19.14 0.47
C GLN A 247 -3.51 -20.47 0.21
N VAL A 248 -4.84 -20.45 0.35
CA VAL A 248 -5.71 -21.59 -0.04
C VAL A 248 -5.62 -21.87 -1.54
N LEU A 249 -5.57 -20.83 -2.36
CA LEU A 249 -5.42 -20.95 -3.82
C LEU A 249 -4.00 -21.33 -4.27
N LYS A 250 -3.02 -21.43 -3.37
CA LYS A 250 -1.63 -21.79 -3.70
C LYS A 250 -1.03 -20.95 -4.84
N ALA A 251 -1.22 -19.63 -4.78
CA ALA A 251 -0.77 -18.66 -5.76
C ALA A 251 -1.38 -18.81 -7.18
N LYS A 252 -2.47 -19.58 -7.33
CA LYS A 252 -3.17 -19.74 -8.63
C LYS A 252 -3.58 -18.42 -9.27
N ASN A 253 -3.88 -17.41 -8.46
CA ASN A 253 -4.29 -16.08 -8.88
C ASN A 253 -3.22 -15.00 -8.64
N VAL A 254 -2.00 -15.39 -8.25
CA VAL A 254 -0.92 -14.45 -7.91
C VAL A 254 0.10 -14.39 -9.04
N ILE A 255 0.54 -13.18 -9.37
CA ILE A 255 1.53 -12.90 -10.40
C ILE A 255 2.66 -12.09 -9.78
N ASN A 256 3.89 -12.60 -9.86
CA ASN A 256 5.08 -11.84 -9.50
C ASN A 256 5.44 -10.89 -10.65
N SER A 257 4.96 -9.64 -10.58
CA SER A 257 5.20 -8.63 -11.61
C SER A 257 6.41 -7.74 -11.30
N GLY A 258 6.92 -7.78 -10.06
CA GLY A 258 7.78 -6.73 -9.54
C GLY A 258 6.99 -5.62 -8.86
N TYR A 259 7.71 -4.61 -8.37
CA TYR A 259 7.14 -3.58 -7.50
C TYR A 259 6.83 -2.28 -8.27
N ILE A 260 5.56 -2.09 -8.65
CA ILE A 260 5.12 -1.00 -9.53
C ILE A 260 5.55 0.38 -9.05
N LYS A 261 5.40 0.67 -7.75
CA LYS A 261 5.77 1.96 -7.17
C LYS A 261 7.26 2.29 -7.37
N MET A 262 8.10 1.25 -7.43
CA MET A 262 9.54 1.37 -7.56
C MET A 262 10.00 1.46 -9.02
N ASP A 263 9.08 1.40 -10.00
CA ASP A 263 9.40 1.69 -11.42
C ASP A 263 9.97 3.09 -11.60
N TYR A 264 9.70 4.01 -10.66
CA TYR A 264 10.32 5.33 -10.57
C TYR A 264 11.86 5.19 -10.63
N PHE A 265 12.44 4.35 -9.77
CA PHE A 265 13.90 4.22 -9.63
C PHE A 265 14.57 3.42 -10.76
N VAL A 266 13.80 2.83 -11.68
CA VAL A 266 14.35 2.21 -12.90
C VAL A 266 14.94 3.28 -13.83
N GLU A 267 14.41 4.50 -13.79
CA GLU A 267 14.92 5.63 -14.55
C GLU A 267 15.86 6.50 -13.71
N LYS A 268 16.85 7.12 -14.39
CA LYS A 268 17.71 8.11 -13.75
C LYS A 268 17.02 9.46 -13.73
N HIS A 269 16.80 10.02 -12.55
CA HIS A 269 16.33 11.39 -12.41
C HIS A 269 17.49 12.36 -12.26
N GLN A 270 17.27 13.60 -12.71
CA GLN A 270 18.18 14.71 -12.48
C GLN A 270 17.40 15.84 -11.84
N TYR A 271 17.98 16.41 -10.77
CA TYR A 271 17.37 17.47 -10.00
C TYR A 271 18.24 18.72 -10.06
N SER A 272 17.63 19.86 -10.39
CA SER A 272 18.34 21.14 -10.35
C SER A 272 18.56 21.59 -8.90
N ASP A 273 19.58 22.41 -8.67
CA ASP A 273 19.84 23.03 -7.36
C ASP A 273 18.61 23.80 -6.85
N ASP A 274 17.85 24.45 -7.74
CA ASP A 274 16.60 25.14 -7.40
C ASP A 274 15.51 24.17 -6.91
N TYR A 275 15.39 22.99 -7.56
CA TYR A 275 14.48 21.96 -7.10
C TYR A 275 14.91 21.43 -5.73
N ILE A 276 16.19 21.14 -5.54
CA ILE A 276 16.73 20.69 -4.24
C ILE A 276 16.45 21.72 -3.15
N ARG A 277 16.67 23.02 -3.41
CA ARG A 277 16.34 24.11 -2.45
C ARG A 277 14.85 24.23 -2.14
N LYS A 278 13.97 23.79 -3.05
CA LYS A 278 12.52 23.76 -2.82
C LYS A 278 12.11 22.63 -1.88
N ILE A 279 12.77 21.48 -1.95
CA ILE A 279 12.38 20.29 -1.18
C ILE A 279 13.17 20.12 0.13
N TRP A 280 14.44 20.56 0.17
CA TRP A 280 15.32 20.44 1.33
C TRP A 280 15.55 21.79 2.01
N PRO A 281 15.50 21.84 3.36
CA PRO A 281 15.77 23.06 4.12
C PRO A 281 17.26 23.34 4.23
N PHE A 282 17.67 24.55 3.88
CA PHE A 282 19.06 25.00 4.00
C PHE A 282 19.15 26.35 4.70
N PRO A 283 20.18 26.58 5.53
CA PRO A 283 20.45 27.91 6.05
C PRO A 283 20.59 28.96 4.93
N SER A 284 20.03 30.14 5.14
CA SER A 284 20.05 31.21 4.13
C SER A 284 21.48 31.55 3.70
N GLY A 285 21.71 31.62 2.39
CA GLY A 285 23.03 31.91 1.81
C GLY A 285 24.01 30.74 1.80
N SER A 286 23.61 29.54 2.26
CA SER A 286 24.50 28.38 2.24
C SER A 286 24.67 27.78 0.84
N ASP A 287 25.85 27.19 0.61
CA ASP A 287 26.09 26.30 -0.52
C ASP A 287 25.51 24.91 -0.19
N ILE A 288 24.49 24.51 -0.95
CA ILE A 288 23.80 23.23 -0.74
C ILE A 288 24.72 22.03 -0.93
N LYS A 289 25.81 22.17 -1.69
CA LYS A 289 26.78 21.08 -1.92
C LYS A 289 27.60 20.75 -0.69
N GLY A 290 27.66 21.66 0.29
CA GLY A 290 28.29 21.42 1.58
C GLY A 290 27.43 20.65 2.58
N TYR A 291 26.20 20.30 2.21
CA TYR A 291 25.24 19.65 3.10
C TYR A 291 24.93 18.23 2.64
N LYS A 292 24.97 17.30 3.57
CA LYS A 292 24.30 16.00 3.42
C LYS A 292 22.82 16.13 3.74
N ARG A 293 22.00 15.27 3.17
CA ARG A 293 20.54 15.29 3.30
C ARG A 293 20.06 14.02 3.98
N VAL A 294 19.59 14.14 5.22
CA VAL A 294 19.18 13.00 6.04
C VAL A 294 17.68 13.01 6.27
N LEU A 295 17.03 11.88 5.96
CA LEU A 295 15.63 11.64 6.29
C LEU A 295 15.50 11.03 7.69
N ILE A 296 14.45 11.41 8.41
CA ILE A 296 14.05 10.79 9.68
C ILE A 296 12.61 10.31 9.53
N THR A 297 12.37 9.00 9.58
CA THR A 297 11.10 8.38 9.18
C THR A 297 10.53 7.46 10.26
N PRO A 298 9.96 8.03 11.34
CA PRO A 298 9.41 7.23 12.42
C PRO A 298 8.08 6.56 12.05
N HIS A 299 7.92 5.32 12.49
CA HIS A 299 6.72 4.51 12.43
C HIS A 299 5.71 4.95 13.50
N PHE A 300 4.42 4.71 13.26
CA PHE A 300 3.35 5.17 14.15
C PHE A 300 3.07 4.28 15.36
N SER A 301 3.50 3.01 15.32
CA SER A 301 3.12 1.97 16.28
C SER A 301 3.86 2.12 17.63
N VAL A 302 3.68 3.26 18.28
CA VAL A 302 4.21 3.55 19.60
C VAL A 302 3.57 2.62 20.63
N GLY A 303 4.32 2.26 21.67
CA GLY A 303 3.88 1.29 22.67
C GLY A 303 3.87 -0.14 22.14
N ASN A 304 3.00 -0.98 22.72
CA ASN A 304 2.89 -2.43 22.47
C ASN A 304 1.44 -2.89 22.24
N THR A 305 0.54 -1.97 21.88
CA THR A 305 -0.89 -2.27 21.64
C THR A 305 -1.20 -2.64 20.19
N ASN A 306 -0.27 -2.37 19.27
CA ASN A 306 -0.43 -2.67 17.85
C ASN A 306 -0.03 -4.12 17.54
N ILE A 307 -0.66 -4.72 16.52
CA ILE A 307 -0.30 -6.06 16.04
C ILE A 307 1.12 -6.12 15.44
N LEU A 308 1.57 -5.00 14.87
CA LEU A 308 2.94 -4.77 14.43
C LEU A 308 3.55 -3.65 15.29
N SER A 309 4.64 -3.95 15.99
CA SER A 309 5.28 -3.06 16.96
C SER A 309 6.68 -2.67 16.49
N PHE A 310 6.78 -1.56 15.76
CA PHE A 310 7.99 -1.11 15.10
C PHE A 310 8.57 0.21 15.61
N SER A 311 7.71 1.13 16.07
CA SER A 311 8.15 2.46 16.49
C SER A 311 9.08 2.41 17.71
N THR A 312 10.17 3.15 17.62
CA THR A 312 11.10 3.51 18.70
C THR A 312 10.96 4.98 19.11
N PHE A 313 10.00 5.69 18.49
CA PHE A 313 9.92 7.14 18.50
C PHE A 313 9.71 7.74 19.90
N ASP A 314 9.00 7.03 20.79
CA ASP A 314 8.80 7.45 22.17
C ASP A 314 10.11 7.56 22.97
N LYS A 315 11.16 6.87 22.52
CA LYS A 315 12.49 6.91 23.14
C LYS A 315 13.36 8.01 22.56
N ASN A 316 13.31 8.24 21.26
CA ASN A 316 14.31 9.07 20.56
C ASN A 316 13.80 10.38 19.95
N MET A 317 12.51 10.72 20.07
CA MET A 317 11.92 11.92 19.43
C MET A 317 12.72 13.21 19.67
N TYR A 318 13.19 13.45 20.90
CA TYR A 318 13.94 14.67 21.25
C TYR A 318 15.40 14.61 20.81
N PHE A 319 15.95 13.41 20.64
CA PHE A 319 17.31 13.23 20.14
C PHE A 319 17.43 13.68 18.68
N TYR A 320 16.39 13.52 17.87
CA TYR A 320 16.40 14.04 16.50
C TYR A 320 16.51 15.57 16.42
N ILE A 321 15.86 16.30 17.34
CA ILE A 321 16.01 17.77 17.45
C ILE A 321 17.45 18.10 17.84
N TYR A 322 18.05 17.33 18.75
CA TYR A 322 19.46 17.49 19.12
C TYR A 322 20.39 17.27 17.91
N LEU A 323 20.19 16.21 17.12
CA LEU A 323 20.98 15.94 15.91
C LEU A 323 20.88 17.09 14.90
N ALA A 324 19.67 17.58 14.64
CA ALA A 324 19.46 18.70 13.73
C ALA A 324 20.19 19.98 14.18
N LYS A 325 20.26 20.22 15.51
CA LYS A 325 21.04 21.33 16.09
C LYS A 325 22.55 21.08 16.02
N LYS A 326 23.02 19.86 16.29
CA LYS A 326 24.43 19.48 16.29
C LYS A 326 25.05 19.60 14.90
N TYR A 327 24.36 19.10 13.88
CA TYR A 327 24.80 19.06 12.48
C TYR A 327 24.24 20.21 11.64
N ARG A 328 23.96 21.36 12.27
CA ARG A 328 23.33 22.52 11.64
C ARG A 328 24.06 23.03 10.40
N ASP A 329 25.38 22.88 10.37
CA ASP A 329 26.24 23.48 9.36
C ASP A 329 26.65 22.50 8.25
N ASN A 330 26.25 21.22 8.32
CA ASN A 330 26.66 20.20 7.36
C ASN A 330 25.58 19.15 7.04
N VAL A 331 24.42 19.16 7.71
CA VAL A 331 23.30 18.26 7.40
C VAL A 331 21.98 19.02 7.32
N SER A 332 21.25 18.81 6.23
CA SER A 332 19.86 19.18 6.03
C SER A 332 18.98 17.98 6.41
N PHE A 333 18.03 18.19 7.32
CA PHE A 333 17.13 17.14 7.81
C PHE A 333 15.70 17.34 7.31
N ILE A 334 15.05 16.25 6.95
CA ILE A 334 13.59 16.23 6.79
C ILE A 334 13.03 15.19 7.74
N PHE A 335 12.16 15.65 8.64
CA PHE A 335 11.35 14.79 9.48
C PHE A 335 10.08 14.40 8.71
N LYS A 336 9.95 13.12 8.35
CA LYS A 336 8.81 12.57 7.62
C LYS A 336 8.10 11.52 8.48
N PRO A 337 7.17 11.93 9.36
CA PRO A 337 6.46 11.00 10.22
C PRO A 337 5.44 10.16 9.43
N HIS A 338 5.17 8.94 9.91
CA HIS A 338 4.02 8.18 9.44
C HIS A 338 2.71 8.96 9.72
N PRO A 339 1.71 8.99 8.82
CA PRO A 339 0.48 9.78 9.00
C PRO A 339 -0.27 9.50 10.31
N ASN A 340 -0.23 8.25 10.80
CA ASN A 340 -0.88 7.86 12.05
C ASN A 340 -0.04 8.11 13.33
N LEU A 341 1.19 8.63 13.23
CA LEU A 341 2.11 8.76 14.38
C LEU A 341 1.52 9.63 15.50
N ARG A 342 0.89 10.76 15.13
CA ARG A 342 0.23 11.66 16.09
C ARG A 342 -0.79 10.90 16.95
N ASN A 343 -1.64 10.09 16.32
CA ASN A 343 -2.67 9.35 17.04
C ASN A 343 -2.03 8.29 17.94
N GLY A 344 -1.03 7.55 17.44
CA GLY A 344 -0.31 6.55 18.22
C GLY A 344 0.38 7.12 19.47
N LEU A 345 0.94 8.33 19.39
CA LEU A 345 1.55 9.01 20.54
C LEU A 345 0.53 9.43 21.60
N ILE A 346 -0.63 9.94 21.17
CA ILE A 346 -1.68 10.40 22.09
C ILE A 346 -2.34 9.22 22.78
N GLU A 347 -2.70 8.17 22.03
CA GLU A 347 -3.36 6.97 22.55
C GLU A 347 -2.50 6.22 23.57
N ASN A 348 -1.18 6.23 23.41
CA ASN A 348 -0.24 5.62 24.34
C ASN A 348 0.23 6.58 25.47
N GLY A 349 -0.32 7.79 25.54
CA GLY A 349 0.00 8.75 26.60
C GLY A 349 1.42 9.35 26.52
N CYS A 350 2.11 9.19 25.39
CA CYS A 350 3.41 9.82 25.14
C CYS A 350 3.28 11.33 24.89
N MET A 351 2.12 11.77 24.37
CA MET A 351 1.73 13.17 24.26
C MET A 351 0.29 13.34 24.75
N LYS A 352 -0.01 14.49 25.33
CA LYS A 352 -1.31 14.81 25.96
C LYS A 352 -2.34 15.30 24.94
N SER A 353 -1.91 15.87 23.83
CA SER A 353 -2.81 16.50 22.85
C SER A 353 -2.19 16.63 21.46
N VAL A 354 -3.04 16.95 20.49
CA VAL A 354 -2.63 17.37 19.14
C VAL A 354 -1.73 18.60 19.19
N ASP A 355 -2.03 19.56 20.08
CA ASP A 355 -1.23 20.79 20.22
C ASP A 355 0.20 20.50 20.71
N GLU A 356 0.40 19.49 21.56
CA GLU A 356 1.74 19.08 22.00
C GLU A 356 2.54 18.44 20.85
N TYR A 357 1.89 17.66 19.99
CA TYR A 357 2.51 17.12 18.79
C TYR A 357 2.87 18.22 17.79
N GLU A 358 1.98 19.18 17.54
CA GLU A 358 2.30 20.32 16.67
C GLU A 358 3.43 21.18 17.24
N ALA A 359 3.48 21.39 18.56
CA ALA A 359 4.59 22.09 19.20
C ALA A 359 5.93 21.38 18.97
N TYR A 360 5.94 20.04 19.00
CA TYR A 360 7.13 19.25 18.66
C TYR A 360 7.53 19.43 17.18
N LEU A 361 6.58 19.38 16.24
CA LEU A 361 6.86 19.62 14.82
C LEU A 361 7.38 21.04 14.57
N ASP A 362 6.85 22.03 15.30
CA ASP A 362 7.28 23.42 15.21
C ASP A 362 8.74 23.61 15.67
N GLU A 363 9.25 22.80 16.59
CA GLU A 363 10.67 22.82 16.94
C GLU A 363 11.57 22.42 15.77
N PHE A 364 11.14 21.46 14.92
CA PHE A 364 11.83 21.16 13.67
C PHE A 364 11.71 22.31 12.67
N ARG A 365 10.49 22.81 12.45
CA ARG A 365 10.21 23.88 11.47
C ARG A 365 10.98 25.18 11.76
N LYS A 366 11.36 25.43 13.02
CA LYS A 366 12.19 26.59 13.43
C LYS A 366 13.67 26.45 13.12
N LEU A 367 14.18 25.25 12.88
CA LEU A 367 15.60 25.03 12.58
C LEU A 367 15.88 25.34 11.10
N PRO A 368 16.93 26.11 10.77
CA PRO A 368 17.17 26.55 9.40
C PRO A 368 17.64 25.43 8.46
N ASN A 369 18.10 24.30 9.01
CA ASN A 369 18.52 23.11 8.29
C ASN A 369 17.53 21.96 8.48
N ALA A 370 16.31 22.20 8.96
CA ALA A 370 15.31 21.14 9.12
C ALA A 370 13.90 21.57 8.69
N SER A 371 13.10 20.58 8.30
CA SER A 371 11.70 20.77 7.94
C SER A 371 10.90 19.50 8.23
N VAL A 372 9.58 19.61 8.10
CA VAL A 372 8.64 18.50 8.33
C VAL A 372 7.88 18.22 7.03
N CYS A 373 7.81 16.95 6.64
CA CYS A 373 7.07 16.48 5.46
C CYS A 373 5.99 15.45 5.89
N GLU A 374 4.78 15.90 6.18
CA GLU A 374 3.68 15.02 6.63
C GLU A 374 2.96 14.32 5.48
N GLU A 375 2.90 14.95 4.31
CA GLU A 375 2.19 14.46 3.13
C GLU A 375 3.05 14.65 1.86
N GLY A 376 2.73 13.92 0.79
CA GLY A 376 3.39 14.03 -0.52
C GLY A 376 4.23 12.81 -0.92
N ASP A 377 4.54 12.75 -2.23
CA ASP A 377 5.40 11.73 -2.83
C ASP A 377 6.83 11.84 -2.26
N TYR A 378 7.31 10.72 -1.71
CA TYR A 378 8.63 10.62 -1.08
C TYR A 378 9.69 10.02 -1.97
N LEU A 379 9.35 9.59 -3.19
CA LEU A 379 10.31 8.97 -4.10
C LEU A 379 11.45 9.93 -4.44
N ALA A 380 11.13 11.21 -4.70
CA ALA A 380 12.13 12.25 -4.90
C ALA A 380 12.96 12.55 -3.63
N LEU A 381 12.37 12.41 -2.43
CA LEU A 381 13.12 12.55 -1.17
C LEU A 381 14.14 11.42 -1.02
N PHE A 382 13.79 10.19 -1.39
CA PHE A 382 14.73 9.07 -1.39
C PHE A 382 15.87 9.32 -2.39
N ASP A 383 15.53 9.67 -3.63
CA ASP A 383 16.51 9.86 -4.70
C ASP A 383 17.47 11.03 -4.43
N THR A 384 17.01 12.03 -3.67
CA THR A 384 17.82 13.20 -3.29
C THR A 384 18.40 13.13 -1.88
N SER A 385 18.06 12.17 -1.04
CA SER A 385 18.71 11.98 0.26
C SER A 385 20.14 11.42 0.12
N ASP A 386 20.93 11.52 1.17
CA ASP A 386 22.25 10.90 1.31
C ASP A 386 22.25 9.80 2.40
N GLY A 387 21.19 9.72 3.20
CA GLY A 387 20.93 8.63 4.14
C GLY A 387 19.60 8.79 4.87
N ILE A 388 19.17 7.76 5.58
CA ILE A 388 17.90 7.76 6.33
C ILE A 388 18.04 7.08 7.69
N ILE A 389 17.42 7.68 8.71
CA ILE A 389 17.22 7.09 10.03
C ILE A 389 15.74 6.66 10.11
N ASN A 390 15.51 5.36 10.28
CA ASN A 390 14.21 4.74 10.06
C ASN A 390 13.90 3.71 11.13
N ASP A 391 12.64 3.62 11.55
CA ASP A 391 12.09 2.44 12.24
C ASP A 391 10.79 1.95 11.59
N SER A 392 10.39 2.56 10.47
CA SER A 392 9.25 2.15 9.66
C SER A 392 9.56 0.90 8.86
N ILE A 393 8.65 -0.07 8.95
CA ILE A 393 8.78 -1.31 8.22
C ILE A 393 8.73 -1.14 6.71
N SER A 394 7.92 -0.20 6.20
CA SER A 394 7.70 -0.03 4.76
C SER A 394 8.97 0.40 4.02
N PHE A 395 9.81 1.21 4.65
CA PHE A 395 11.01 1.78 4.00
C PHE A 395 12.22 0.84 4.00
N ILE A 396 12.16 -0.28 4.73
CA ILE A 396 13.22 -1.30 4.74
C ILE A 396 13.45 -1.86 3.32
N GLY A 397 12.37 -2.15 2.59
CA GLY A 397 12.49 -2.64 1.22
C GLY A 397 12.64 -1.52 0.19
N GLU A 398 11.90 -0.43 0.36
CA GLU A 398 11.84 0.63 -0.65
C GLU A 398 13.12 1.46 -0.75
N TYR A 399 13.80 1.72 0.35
CA TYR A 399 15.02 2.53 0.32
C TYR A 399 16.21 1.80 -0.31
N LEU A 400 16.14 0.48 -0.47
CA LEU A 400 17.16 -0.29 -1.19
C LEU A 400 17.25 0.07 -2.67
N TYR A 401 16.17 0.60 -3.27
CA TYR A 401 16.14 1.01 -4.68
C TYR A 401 17.01 2.24 -5.00
N VAL A 402 17.41 3.02 -3.99
CA VAL A 402 18.31 4.17 -4.18
C VAL A 402 19.76 3.86 -3.82
N ASP A 403 20.07 2.64 -3.38
CA ASP A 403 21.40 2.17 -2.95
C ASP A 403 22.14 3.18 -2.04
N LYS A 404 21.48 3.57 -0.95
CA LYS A 404 22.02 4.52 0.04
C LYS A 404 21.92 3.96 1.45
N PRO A 405 22.78 4.45 2.37
CA PRO A 405 22.80 3.94 3.74
C PRO A 405 21.50 4.27 4.48
N MET A 406 20.92 3.24 5.11
CA MET A 406 19.82 3.37 6.07
C MET A 406 20.25 2.81 7.42
N LEU A 407 19.98 3.58 8.47
CA LEU A 407 19.99 3.10 9.86
C LEU A 407 18.59 2.68 10.25
N PHE A 408 18.42 1.39 10.54
CA PHE A 408 17.23 0.85 11.15
C PHE A 408 17.34 0.86 12.68
N LEU A 409 16.36 1.46 13.36
CA LEU A 409 16.31 1.47 14.82
C LEU A 409 15.54 0.26 15.34
N GLU A 410 16.24 -0.54 16.14
CA GLU A 410 15.76 -1.82 16.64
C GLU A 410 15.12 -1.69 18.02
N ARG A 411 14.07 -2.50 18.23
CA ARG A 411 13.48 -2.80 19.54
C ARG A 411 13.02 -4.27 19.60
N PRO A 412 12.90 -4.88 20.80
CA PRO A 412 12.67 -6.31 20.93
C PRO A 412 11.39 -6.84 20.28
N GLU A 413 10.32 -6.03 20.23
CA GLU A 413 9.01 -6.46 19.73
C GLU A 413 8.90 -6.49 18.20
N GLN A 414 9.88 -5.95 17.48
CA GLN A 414 9.90 -5.97 16.02
C GLN A 414 10.05 -7.40 15.50
N CYS A 415 9.06 -7.84 14.74
CA CYS A 415 9.03 -9.15 14.12
C CYS A 415 8.91 -9.01 12.61
N PHE A 416 9.73 -9.77 11.89
CA PHE A 416 9.80 -9.73 10.43
C PHE A 416 9.26 -11.02 9.82
N ASP A 417 8.66 -10.91 8.65
CA ASP A 417 8.34 -12.07 7.83
C ASP A 417 9.61 -12.62 7.13
N GLU A 418 9.45 -13.53 6.17
CA GLU A 418 10.59 -14.14 5.49
C GLU A 418 11.42 -13.12 4.70
N LEU A 419 10.77 -12.29 3.90
CA LEU A 419 11.43 -11.24 3.14
C LEU A 419 12.05 -10.19 4.08
N GLY A 420 11.33 -9.74 5.10
CA GLY A 420 11.83 -8.75 6.06
C GLY A 420 13.11 -9.20 6.77
N ARG A 421 13.22 -10.48 7.14
CA ARG A 421 14.45 -11.03 7.75
C ARG A 421 15.64 -11.04 6.79
N THR A 422 15.41 -11.13 5.49
CA THR A 422 16.47 -11.02 4.48
C THR A 422 16.85 -9.57 4.28
N LEU A 423 15.88 -8.69 3.99
CA LEU A 423 16.14 -7.29 3.65
C LEU A 423 16.76 -6.50 4.81
N ILE A 424 16.44 -6.83 6.07
CA ILE A 424 17.01 -6.13 7.23
C ILE A 424 18.53 -6.31 7.37
N LYS A 425 19.11 -7.31 6.69
CA LYS A 425 20.56 -7.54 6.68
C LYS A 425 21.31 -6.53 5.81
N ALA A 426 20.62 -5.81 4.93
CA ALA A 426 21.22 -4.79 4.05
C ALA A 426 21.43 -3.42 4.74
N HIS A 427 21.00 -3.29 6.00
CA HIS A 427 20.90 -2.02 6.70
C HIS A 427 21.79 -1.95 7.93
N TYR A 428 22.24 -0.73 8.25
CA TYR A 428 22.82 -0.43 9.54
C TYR A 428 21.77 -0.59 10.63
N LYS A 429 22.19 -0.93 11.84
CA LYS A 429 21.30 -1.20 12.97
C LYS A 429 21.81 -0.54 14.23
N ALA A 430 20.91 0.04 15.01
CA ALA A 430 21.17 0.50 16.36
C ALA A 430 19.91 0.30 17.22
N CYS A 431 20.06 0.06 18.52
CA CYS A 431 18.91 0.14 19.42
C CYS A 431 18.30 1.55 19.36
N GLY A 432 16.98 1.68 19.46
CA GLY A 432 16.31 2.99 19.46
C GLY A 432 16.77 3.96 20.56
N GLU A 433 17.38 3.45 21.63
CA GLU A 433 17.96 4.21 22.75
C GLU A 433 19.48 4.43 22.61
N ASP A 434 20.14 3.85 21.60
CA ASP A 434 21.58 4.02 21.34
C ASP A 434 21.86 5.33 20.58
N TYR A 435 21.76 6.44 21.31
CA TYR A 435 22.01 7.78 20.77
C TYR A 435 23.42 7.95 20.20
N MET A 436 24.42 7.22 20.72
CA MET A 436 25.77 7.25 20.18
C MET A 436 25.84 6.52 18.84
N GLY A 437 25.20 5.35 18.71
CA GLY A 437 25.07 4.64 17.44
C GLY A 437 24.36 5.47 16.37
N ILE A 438 23.27 6.15 16.74
CA ILE A 438 22.53 7.05 15.84
C ILE A 438 23.41 8.23 15.40
N ASP A 439 24.11 8.87 16.33
CA ASP A 439 25.03 9.97 16.03
C ASP A 439 26.19 9.54 15.12
N ASN A 440 26.79 8.38 15.41
CA ASN A 440 27.89 7.81 14.64
C ASN A 440 27.47 7.49 13.20
N PHE A 441 26.23 7.02 12.99
CA PHE A 441 25.72 6.81 11.64
C PHE A 441 25.70 8.11 10.82
N VAL A 442 25.19 9.21 11.39
CA VAL A 442 25.18 10.50 10.70
C VAL A 442 26.60 10.98 10.42
N ASN A 443 27.50 10.91 11.40
CA ASN A 443 28.85 11.44 11.27
C ASN A 443 29.75 10.58 10.36
N ASP A 444 29.83 9.28 10.62
CA ASP A 444 30.79 8.40 9.95
C ASP A 444 30.25 7.87 8.63
N VAL A 445 29.00 7.41 8.60
CA VAL A 445 28.44 6.77 7.40
C VAL A 445 27.97 7.82 6.40
N VAL A 446 27.21 8.83 6.85
CA VAL A 446 26.61 9.81 5.93
C VAL A 446 27.56 10.96 5.60
N ILE A 447 28.15 11.62 6.61
CA ILE A 447 29.03 12.77 6.39
C ILE A 447 30.41 12.33 5.84
N ASN A 448 31.05 11.34 6.47
CA ASN A 448 32.37 10.86 6.05
C ASN A 448 32.31 9.78 4.95
N GLU A 449 31.11 9.41 4.47
CA GLU A 449 30.89 8.46 3.38
C GLU A 449 31.50 7.07 3.62
N ASN A 450 31.62 6.63 4.87
CA ASN A 450 32.17 5.32 5.25
C ASN A 450 31.11 4.20 5.14
N ASP A 451 30.55 4.02 3.95
CA ASP A 451 29.46 3.07 3.68
C ASP A 451 29.96 1.63 3.45
N TYR A 452 30.41 0.99 4.52
CA TYR A 452 30.89 -0.40 4.47
C TYR A 452 29.77 -1.44 4.20
N MET A 453 28.48 -1.08 4.26
CA MET A 453 27.37 -2.00 3.98
C MET A 453 26.97 -2.04 2.51
N LYS A 454 27.54 -1.17 1.66
CA LYS A 454 27.17 -1.05 0.25
C LYS A 454 27.17 -2.37 -0.52
N GLN A 455 28.25 -3.13 -0.44
CA GLN A 455 28.35 -4.40 -1.16
C GLN A 455 27.23 -5.38 -0.74
N GLN A 456 27.01 -5.54 0.56
CA GLN A 456 25.97 -6.44 1.08
C GLN A 456 24.56 -5.98 0.65
N ARG A 457 24.33 -4.66 0.59
CA ARG A 457 23.09 -4.08 0.11
C ARG A 457 22.85 -4.35 -1.37
N GLU A 458 23.85 -4.16 -2.22
CA GLU A 458 23.77 -4.46 -3.66
C GLU A 458 23.49 -5.95 -3.92
N GLU A 459 24.14 -6.84 -3.17
CA GLU A 459 23.94 -8.29 -3.26
C GLU A 459 22.49 -8.68 -2.91
N ILE A 460 21.97 -8.21 -1.76
CA ILE A 460 20.60 -8.47 -1.33
C ILE A 460 19.58 -7.88 -2.31
N PHE A 461 19.83 -6.67 -2.82
CA PHE A 461 18.95 -6.02 -3.80
C PHE A 461 18.84 -6.85 -5.08
N SER A 462 19.96 -7.30 -5.64
CA SER A 462 19.98 -8.11 -6.86
C SER A 462 19.22 -9.44 -6.67
N GLU A 463 19.38 -10.07 -5.51
CA GLU A 463 18.71 -11.33 -5.19
C GLU A 463 17.20 -11.17 -5.01
N GLU A 464 16.75 -10.19 -4.22
CA GLU A 464 15.36 -10.11 -3.76
C GLU A 464 14.49 -9.11 -4.54
N LEU A 465 15.05 -7.97 -4.96
CA LEU A 465 14.27 -6.80 -5.38
C LEU A 465 14.46 -6.39 -6.85
N ASP A 466 15.53 -6.81 -7.53
CA ASP A 466 15.80 -6.46 -8.93
C ASP A 466 14.89 -7.21 -9.92
N TYR A 467 13.60 -6.87 -9.90
CA TYR A 467 12.60 -7.40 -10.82
C TYR A 467 12.83 -6.92 -12.25
N TYR A 468 13.41 -5.73 -12.45
CA TYR A 468 13.58 -5.14 -13.77
C TYR A 468 14.59 -5.95 -14.60
N SER A 469 15.74 -6.30 -14.02
CA SER A 469 16.70 -7.17 -14.69
C SER A 469 16.13 -8.58 -14.96
N LYS A 470 15.27 -9.09 -14.07
CA LYS A 470 14.63 -10.41 -14.22
C LYS A 470 13.56 -10.44 -15.30
N ASN A 471 12.71 -9.40 -15.35
CA ASN A 471 11.54 -9.36 -16.24
C ASN A 471 11.85 -8.69 -17.59
N GLY A 472 12.90 -7.85 -17.67
CA GLY A 472 13.25 -7.07 -18.85
C GLY A 472 12.31 -5.91 -19.17
N ILE A 473 11.28 -5.70 -18.34
CA ILE A 473 10.29 -4.62 -18.44
C ILE A 473 9.93 -4.10 -17.05
N LYS A 474 9.39 -2.89 -17.01
CA LYS A 474 8.83 -2.28 -15.80
C LYS A 474 7.65 -3.09 -15.25
N ALA A 475 7.46 -3.07 -13.94
CA ALA A 475 6.39 -3.81 -13.27
C ALA A 475 5.01 -3.30 -13.71
N SER A 476 4.81 -1.98 -13.82
CA SER A 476 3.58 -1.38 -14.37
C SER A 476 3.25 -1.86 -15.79
N GLU A 477 4.28 -2.01 -16.64
CA GLU A 477 4.11 -2.51 -18.00
C GLU A 477 3.76 -3.99 -18.02
N TYR A 478 4.40 -4.79 -17.17
CA TYR A 478 4.05 -6.19 -16.98
C TYR A 478 2.58 -6.33 -16.59
N VAL A 479 2.15 -5.63 -15.54
CA VAL A 479 0.77 -5.69 -15.04
C VAL A 479 -0.23 -5.27 -16.11
N TYR A 480 0.02 -4.16 -16.81
CA TYR A 480 -0.86 -3.74 -17.91
C TYR A 480 -1.00 -4.84 -18.98
N LYS A 481 0.11 -5.41 -19.45
CA LYS A 481 0.11 -6.49 -20.44
C LYS A 481 -0.66 -7.71 -19.95
N ASP A 482 -0.44 -8.12 -18.70
CA ASP A 482 -1.09 -9.28 -18.11
C ASP A 482 -2.61 -9.08 -17.92
N ILE A 483 -3.07 -7.88 -17.52
CA ILE A 483 -4.51 -7.55 -17.47
C ILE A 483 -5.11 -7.64 -18.88
N VAL A 484 -4.49 -6.97 -19.86
CA VAL A 484 -4.99 -6.92 -21.25
C VAL A 484 -5.02 -8.32 -21.87
N ASP A 485 -3.94 -9.08 -21.75
CA ASP A 485 -3.90 -10.46 -22.25
C ASP A 485 -4.96 -11.33 -21.55
N GLY A 486 -5.16 -11.15 -20.25
CA GLY A 486 -6.20 -11.85 -19.48
C GLY A 486 -7.63 -11.50 -19.90
N VAL A 487 -7.85 -10.34 -20.53
CA VAL A 487 -9.14 -9.88 -21.06
C VAL A 487 -9.37 -10.36 -22.50
N PHE A 488 -8.33 -10.44 -23.34
CA PHE A 488 -8.48 -10.70 -24.78
C PHE A 488 -8.05 -12.10 -25.24
N ARG A 489 -7.33 -12.86 -24.42
CA ARG A 489 -6.93 -14.25 -24.72
C ARG A 489 -7.82 -15.28 -24.01
N LEU A 490 -9.08 -14.89 -23.74
CA LEU A 490 -10.07 -15.71 -23.03
C LEU A 490 -10.46 -16.97 -23.79
#